data_AF-A0AAU7AG95-F1
#
_entry.id   AF-A0AAU7AG95-F1
#
_cell.length_a   1.000
_cell.length_b   1.000
_cell.length_c   1.000
_cell.angle_alpha   90.00
_cell.angle_beta   90.00
_cell.angle_gamma   90.00
#
_symmetry.space_group_name_H-M   'P 1'
#
loop_
_entity.id
_entity.type
_entity.pdbx_description
1 polymer ?
#
loop_
_entity_poly.entity_id
_entity_poly.type
_entity_poly.pdbx_seq_one_letter_code
_entity_poly.pdbx_strand_id
1 'polypeptide(L)' 'MLSPRRIVRMAKWARRPPSLKMVIMVFSIVASGLLIAGIEHYVGWPDVLTANPKGHGKVKITQPGKP' A
#
# COMPACT_ATOMS: atom_id res chain seq x y z
N MET A 1 -5.18 6.09 -20.65
CA MET A 1 -6.42 5.65 -21.35
C MET A 1 -6.96 4.38 -20.70
N LEU A 2 -8.21 4.43 -20.19
CA LEU A 2 -8.85 3.30 -19.52
C LEU A 2 -9.27 2.27 -20.59
N SER A 3 -8.52 1.18 -20.70
CA SER A 3 -8.75 0.17 -21.72
C SER A 3 -9.98 -0.69 -21.37
N PRO A 4 -10.91 -0.96 -22.33
CA PRO A 4 -12.12 -1.76 -22.08
C PRO A 4 -11.84 -3.13 -21.46
N ARG A 5 -10.67 -3.71 -21.76
CA ARG A 5 -10.19 -4.98 -21.19
C ARG A 5 -10.03 -4.95 -19.66
N ARG A 6 -9.77 -3.80 -19.03
CA ARG A 6 -9.69 -3.66 -17.56
C ARG A 6 -11.08 -3.65 -16.92
N ILE A 7 -12.01 -2.92 -17.52
CA ILE A 7 -13.40 -2.81 -17.06
C ILE A 7 -14.09 -4.19 -17.09
N VAL A 8 -13.91 -4.94 -18.18
CA VAL A 8 -14.49 -6.29 -18.31
C VAL A 8 -13.95 -7.25 -17.24
N ARG A 9 -12.67 -7.13 -16.87
CA ARG A 9 -12.08 -7.95 -15.79
C ARG A 9 -12.71 -7.63 -14.43
N MET A 10 -12.89 -6.35 -14.12
CA MET A 10 -13.57 -5.91 -12.88
C MET A 10 -15.03 -6.37 -12.85
N ALA A 11 -15.75 -6.23 -13.97
CA ALA A 11 -17.12 -6.70 -14.11
C ALA A 11 -17.23 -8.23 -13.97
N LYS A 12 -16.23 -8.98 -14.45
CA LYS A 12 -16.18 -10.44 -14.29
C LYS A 12 -16.00 -10.85 -12.83
N TRP A 13 -15.22 -10.10 -12.06
CA TRP A 13 -15.05 -10.30 -10.61
C TRP A 13 -16.38 -10.11 -9.86
N ALA A 14 -17.19 -9.11 -10.24
CA ALA A 14 -18.50 -8.90 -9.65
C ALA A 14 -19.52 -9.99 -10.00
N ARG A 15 -19.51 -10.51 -11.24
CA ARG A 15 -20.46 -11.54 -11.71
C ARG A 15 -20.06 -12.97 -11.36
N ARG A 16 -18.76 -13.24 -11.29
CA ARG A 16 -18.17 -14.54 -10.95
C ARG A 16 -17.02 -14.27 -9.98
N PRO A 17 -17.34 -14.09 -8.69
CA PRO A 17 -16.32 -13.84 -7.69
C PRO A 17 -15.30 -14.99 -7.71
N PRO A 18 -14.01 -14.68 -7.48
CA PRO A 18 -13.02 -15.71 -7.16
C PRO A 18 -13.47 -16.51 -5.95
N SER A 19 -12.74 -17.58 -5.63
CA SER A 19 -13.06 -18.43 -4.48
C SER A 19 -13.34 -17.60 -3.23
N LEU A 20 -14.38 -17.99 -2.49
CA LEU A 20 -14.89 -17.24 -1.34
C LEU A 20 -13.80 -16.99 -0.27
N LYS A 21 -12.85 -17.93 -0.14
CA LYS A 21 -11.63 -17.78 0.66
C LYS A 21 -10.79 -16.55 0.30
N MET A 22 -10.59 -16.29 -0.99
CA MET A 22 -9.76 -15.18 -1.46
C MET A 22 -10.45 -13.83 -1.20
N VAL A 23 -11.78 -13.79 -1.36
CA VAL A 23 -12.58 -12.59 -1.04
C VAL A 23 -12.48 -12.27 0.45
N ILE A 24 -12.68 -13.24 1.33
CA ILE A 24 -12.55 -13.06 2.79
C ILE A 24 -11.13 -12.62 3.16
N MET A 25 -10.10 -13.22 2.55
CA MET A 25 -8.71 -12.86 2.82
C MET A 25 -8.43 -11.40 2.48
N VAL A 26 -8.83 -10.95 1.29
CA VAL A 26 -8.67 -9.54 0.88
C VAL A 26 -9.49 -8.61 1.78
N PHE A 27 -10.75 -8.98 2.07
CA PHE A 27 -11.61 -8.16 2.92
C PHE A 27 -11.07 -8.04 4.35
N SER A 28 -10.49 -9.11 4.90
CA SER A 28 -9.82 -9.11 6.20
C SER A 28 -8.60 -8.18 6.22
N ILE A 29 -7.77 -8.22 5.17
CA ILE A 29 -6.61 -7.31 5.04
C ILE A 29 -7.08 -5.85 4.97
N VAL A 30 -8.08 -5.57 4.13
CA VAL A 30 -8.63 -4.21 3.98
C VAL A 30 -9.26 -3.72 5.28
N ALA A 31 -10.05 -4.57 5.94
CA ALA A 31 -10.66 -4.26 7.23
C ALA A 31 -9.59 -4.00 8.31
N SER A 32 -8.51 -4.78 8.33
CA SER A 32 -7.40 -4.56 9.27
C SER A 32 -6.71 -3.22 9.01
N GLY A 33 -6.46 -2.87 7.75
CA GLY A 33 -5.90 -1.58 7.38
C GLY A 33 -6.82 -0.41 7.74
N LEU A 34 -8.12 -0.52 7.46
CA LEU A 34 -9.11 0.49 7.84
C LEU A 34 -9.26 0.62 9.35
N LEU A 35 -9.18 -0.49 10.09
CA LEU A 35 -9.24 -0.48 11.54
C LEU A 35 -8.07 0.33 12.12
N ILE A 36 -6.85 0.06 11.64
CA ILE A 36 -5.65 0.79 12.07
C ILE A 36 -5.76 2.27 11.68
N ALA A 37 -6.10 2.57 10.42
CA ALA A 37 -6.24 3.94 9.93
C ALA A 37 -7.36 4.71 10.65
N GLY A 38 -8.47 4.03 10.98
CA GLY A 38 -9.55 4.59 11.78
C GLY A 38 -9.06 4.93 13.19
N ILE A 39 -8.40 3.98 13.86
CA ILE A 39 -7.82 4.21 15.18
C ILE A 39 -6.82 5.37 15.16
N GLU A 40 -5.96 5.44 14.15
CA GLU A 40 -4.98 6.52 13.97
C GLU A 40 -5.66 7.89 13.76
N HIS A 41 -6.75 7.94 12.99
CA HIS A 41 -7.47 9.19 12.77
C HIS A 41 -8.22 9.68 14.01
N TYR A 42 -8.75 8.78 14.85
CA TYR A 42 -9.52 9.12 16.05
C TYR A 42 -8.68 9.32 17.31
N VAL A 43 -7.56 8.61 17.47
CA VAL A 43 -6.73 8.65 18.70
C VAL A 43 -5.45 9.49 18.51
N GLY A 44 -5.02 9.70 17.26
CA GLY A 44 -3.75 10.35 16.95
C GLY A 44 -2.58 9.38 17.10
N TRP A 45 -1.65 9.41 16.13
CA TRP A 45 -0.50 8.49 16.09
C TRP A 45 0.54 8.89 17.16
N PRO A 46 0.90 7.98 18.09
CA PRO A 46 1.86 8.29 19.13
C PRO A 46 3.29 8.35 18.57
N ASP A 47 4.11 9.27 19.09
CA ASP A 47 5.50 9.53 18.63
C ASP A 47 6.41 8.29 18.63
N VAL A 48 6.07 7.27 19.44
CA VAL A 48 6.80 5.98 19.48
C VAL A 48 6.64 5.14 18.21
N LEU A 49 5.59 5.39 17.43
CA LEU A 49 5.33 4.71 16.16
C LEU A 49 5.75 5.56 14.95
N THR A 50 6.23 6.80 15.17
CA THR A 50 6.74 7.65 14.10
C THR A 50 7.98 6.98 13.51
N ALA A 51 7.84 6.47 12.28
CA ALA A 51 8.97 5.90 11.56
C ALA A 51 9.99 7.01 11.29
N ASN A 52 11.10 7.02 12.04
CA ASN A 52 12.22 7.91 11.75
C ASN A 52 12.88 7.41 10.45
N PRO A 53 12.64 8.08 9.30
CA PRO A 53 13.24 7.64 8.06
C PRO A 53 14.73 7.93 8.19
N LYS A 54 15.53 6.89 8.46
CA LYS A 54 16.98 6.97 8.26
C LYS A 54 17.19 7.14 6.76
N GLY A 55 17.13 8.39 6.32
CA GLY A 55 17.39 8.77 4.95
C GLY A 55 18.72 8.16 4.55
N HIS A 56 18.73 7.37 3.48
CA HIS A 56 19.96 6.88 2.90
C HIS A 56 20.77 8.12 2.56
N GLY A 57 21.80 8.39 3.37
CA GLY A 57 22.68 9.51 3.17
C GLY A 57 23.14 9.46 1.74
N LYS A 58 22.86 10.52 0.96
CA LYS A 58 23.36 10.68 -0.40
C LYS A 58 24.89 10.56 -0.27
N VAL A 59 25.42 9.37 -0.53
CA VAL A 59 26.85 9.15 -0.61
C VAL A 59 27.27 10.00 -1.79
N LYS A 60 27.83 11.18 -1.51
CA LYS A 60 28.57 11.94 -2.51
C LYS A 60 29.75 11.03 -2.86
N ILE A 61 29.58 10.23 -3.90
CA ILE A 61 30.68 9.63 -4.63
C ILE A 61 31.47 10.81 -5.22
N THR A 62 32.35 11.38 -4.42
CA THR A 62 33.42 12.24 -4.89
C THR A 62 34.21 11.38 -5.87
N GLN A 63 33.95 11.60 -7.15
CA GLN A 63 34.63 10.94 -8.26
C GLN A 63 36.11 11.34 -8.17
N PRO A 64 37.03 10.41 -7.87
CA PRO A 64 38.44 10.77 -7.73
C PRO A 64 39.00 11.08 -9.12
N GLY A 65 39.60 12.26 -9.23
CA GLY A 65 40.64 12.59 -10.21
C GLY A 65 40.27 12.38 -11.68
N LYS A 66 39.74 13.43 -12.31
CA LYS A 66 39.97 13.65 -13.74
C LYS A 66 41.22 14.53 -13.88
N PRO A 67 42.33 14.06 -14.49
CA PRO A 67 43.21 14.92 -15.26
C PRO A 67 42.55 15.31 -16.58
#